data_AF-A0A953DYL5-F1
#
_entry.id   AF-A0A953DYL5-F1
#
_cell.length_a   1.000
_cell.length_b   1.000
_cell.length_c   1.000
_cell.angle_alpha   90.00
_cell.angle_beta   90.00
_cell.angle_gamma   90.00
#
_symmetry.space_group_name_H-M   'P 1'
#
loop_
_entity.id
_entity.type
_entity.pdbx_description
1 polymer ?
#
loop_
_entity_poly.entity_id
_entity_poly.type
_entity_poly.pdbx_seq_one_letter_code
_entity_poly.pdbx_strand_id
1 'polypeptide(L)' 'KPVALTRIARGIPAGGGLESADELTLSAALTGRTKI' A
#
# COMPACT_ATOMS: atom_id res chain seq x y z
N LYS A 1 -19.71 4.57 -22.51
CA LYS A 1 -19.66 3.94 -21.17
C LYS A 1 -18.78 4.82 -20.28
N PRO A 2 -19.16 5.11 -19.03
CA PRO A 2 -18.27 5.85 -18.12
C PRO A 2 -16.97 5.07 -17.91
N VAL A 3 -15.85 5.78 -17.80
CA VAL A 3 -14.52 5.19 -17.55
C VAL A 3 -14.31 5.13 -16.04
N ALA A 4 -13.88 3.96 -15.53
CA ALA A 4 -13.53 3.82 -14.12
C ALA A 4 -12.16 4.46 -13.85
N LEU A 5 -12.09 5.30 -12.82
CA LEU A 5 -10.84 5.89 -12.33
C LEU A 5 -10.41 5.16 -11.06
N THR A 6 -9.16 4.71 -11.02
CA THR A 6 -8.59 3.99 -9.87
C THR A 6 -7.26 4.59 -9.46
N ARG A 7 -6.82 4.29 -8.23
CA ARG A 7 -5.54 4.75 -7.67
C ARG A 7 -4.62 3.56 -7.41
N ILE A 8 -3.35 3.67 -7.81
CA ILE A 8 -2.33 2.67 -7.51
C ILE A 8 -2.16 2.58 -5.99
N ALA A 9 -2.02 1.35 -5.48
CA ALA A 9 -1.78 1.10 -4.07
C ALA A 9 -0.45 1.75 -3.62
N ARG A 10 -0.42 2.22 -2.38
CA ARG A 10 0.77 2.74 -1.71
C ARG A 10 1.01 1.93 -0.45
N GLY A 11 2.22 1.43 -0.27
CA GLY A 11 2.58 0.58 0.85
C GLY A 11 3.97 -0.01 0.66
N ILE A 12 4.23 -1.13 1.33
CA ILE A 12 5.54 -1.78 1.35
C ILE A 12 5.85 -2.43 -0.02
N PRO A 13 7.05 -2.23 -0.58
CA PRO A 13 7.45 -2.86 -1.84
C PRO A 13 7.66 -4.38 -1.69
N ALA A 14 7.55 -5.10 -2.79
CA ALA A 14 7.88 -6.53 -2.82
C ALA A 14 9.36 -6.76 -2.44
N GLY A 15 9.61 -7.73 -1.57
CA GLY A 15 10.95 -8.05 -1.08
C GLY A 15 11.51 -7.08 -0.02
N GLY A 16 10.74 -6.06 0.39
CA GLY A 16 11.10 -5.18 1.51
C GLY A 16 10.73 -5.78 2.86
N GLY A 17 11.61 -5.64 3.85
CA GLY A 17 11.35 -6.03 5.24
C GLY A 17 10.61 -4.93 6.01
N LEU A 18 9.83 -5.29 7.04
CA LEU A 18 9.08 -4.33 7.86
C LEU A 18 10.01 -3.35 8.60
N GLU A 19 11.17 -3.84 9.01
CA GLU A 19 12.24 -3.11 9.68
C GLU A 19 12.90 -2.03 8.80
N SER A 20 12.77 -2.17 7.48
CA SER A 20 13.35 -1.24 6.50
C SER A 20 12.36 -0.15 6.06
N ALA A 21 11.07 -0.32 6.36
CA ALA A 21 10.03 0.62 5.98
C ALA A 21 9.95 1.77 6.99
N ASP A 22 9.84 2.99 6.47
CA ASP A 22 9.56 4.16 7.30
C ASP A 22 8.12 4.13 7.86
N GLU A 23 7.89 4.88 8.94
CA GLU A 23 6.61 4.89 9.65
C GLU A 23 5.42 5.32 8.76
N LEU A 24 5.65 6.23 7.81
CA LEU A 24 4.60 6.69 6.90
C LEU A 24 4.21 5.58 5.91
N THR A 25 5.18 4.85 5.39
CA THR A 25 4.94 3.67 4.53
C THR A 25 4.21 2.57 5.29
N LEU A 26 4.60 2.27 6.53
CA LEU A 26 3.93 1.30 7.38
C LEU A 26 2.47 1.70 7.66
N SER A 27 2.24 2.96 8.01
CA SER A 27 0.91 3.50 8.27
C SER A 27 0.00 3.41 7.04
N ALA A 28 0.52 3.78 5.86
CA ALA A 28 -0.21 3.67 4.59
C ALA A 28 -0.55 2.21 4.25
N ALA A 29 0.41 1.30 4.39
CA ALA A 29 0.22 -0.12 4.10
C ALA A 29 -0.81 -0.78 5.03
N LEU A 30 -0.79 -0.46 6.32
CA LEU A 30 -1.72 -1.02 7.31
C LEU A 30 -3.14 -0.47 7.12
N THR A 31 -3.27 0.83 6.89
CA THR A 31 -4.58 1.48 6.66
C THR A 31 -5.21 1.01 5.35
N GLY A 32 -4.40 0.82 4.30
CA GLY A 32 -4.85 0.38 2.98
C GLY A 32 -4.89 -1.14 2.79
N ARG A 33 -4.73 -1.94 3.85
CA ARG A 33 -4.61 -3.40 3.74
C ARG A 33 -5.92 -4.05 3.28
N THR A 34 -5.81 -5.01 2.37
CA THR A 34 -6.93 -5.83 1.92
C THR A 34 -7.06 -7.10 2.77
N LYS A 35 -8.26 -7.72 2.75
CA LYS A 35 -8.43 -9.07 3.28
C LYS A 35 -7.69 -10.07 2.38
N ILE A 36 -7.23 -11.16 2.98
CA ILE A 36 -6.70 -12.33 2.27
C ILE A 36 -7.88 -13.27 2.00
#